data_AF-A0A9W8E7G3-F1
#
_entry.id   AF-A0A9W8E7G3-F1
#
_cell.length_a   1.000
_cell.length_b   1.000
_cell.length_c   1.000
_cell.angle_alpha   90.00
_cell.angle_beta   90.00
_cell.angle_gamma   90.00
#
_symmetry.space_group_name_H-M   'P 1'
#
loop_
_entity.id
_entity.type
_entity.pdbx_description
1 polymer ?
#
loop_
_entity_poly.entity_id
_entity_poly.type
_entity_poly.pdbx_seq_one_letter_code
_entity_poly.pdbx_strand_id
1 'polypeptide(L)'
;MSDLVTCITVSLVNQEAYEPYGQVVYSPTPSSGGKAQVANQGTARRYNHVVELENFRSEPNACSGSIPAVPNMCIFQCDPQWQPGSLFHVRLLERHQHSTQCFMPIARPLATNVGGDYLVIVALNGADDRPDVATLRAFIGRPWQGITYRPGIWHHPMVALTQVSVIE
;
A
#
# COMPACT_ATOMS: atom_id res chain seq x y z
N MET A 1 5.44 -29.83 -18.91
CA MET A 1 4.79 -28.52 -18.97
C MET A 1 5.78 -27.54 -18.38
N SER A 2 6.27 -26.58 -19.15
CA SER A 2 7.12 -25.52 -18.60
C SER A 2 6.29 -24.73 -17.60
N ASP A 3 6.70 -24.68 -16.34
CA ASP A 3 6.12 -23.77 -15.35
C ASP A 3 6.13 -22.37 -15.97
N LEU A 4 4.95 -21.79 -16.21
CA LEU A 4 4.80 -20.45 -16.76
C LEU A 4 5.31 -19.45 -15.72
N VAL A 5 6.61 -19.16 -15.76
CA VAL A 5 7.20 -18.07 -15.00
C VAL A 5 6.73 -16.78 -15.65
N THR A 6 5.75 -16.11 -15.03
CA THR A 6 5.36 -14.76 -15.43
C THR A 6 6.39 -13.79 -14.89
N CYS A 7 7.22 -13.23 -15.78
CA CYS A 7 8.11 -12.12 -15.44
C CYS A 7 7.43 -10.80 -15.74
N ILE A 8 7.37 -9.92 -14.74
CA ILE A 8 6.86 -8.56 -14.89
C ILE A 8 7.97 -7.55 -14.58
N THR A 9 7.99 -6.46 -15.34
CA THR A 9 8.90 -5.34 -15.09
C THR A 9 8.28 -4.43 -14.04
N VAL A 10 9.09 -4.04 -13.05
CA VAL A 10 8.67 -3.07 -12.04
C VAL A 10 8.65 -1.66 -12.65
N SER A 11 7.64 -0.85 -12.28
CA SER A 11 7.56 0.57 -12.66
C SER A 11 7.49 1.46 -11.42
N LEU A 12 7.60 2.78 -11.55
CA LEU A 12 7.37 3.67 -10.39
C LEU A 12 5.88 3.77 -10.07
N VAL A 13 5.53 3.77 -8.79
CA VAL A 13 4.14 3.92 -8.38
C VAL A 13 3.63 5.32 -8.74
N ASN A 14 2.48 5.38 -9.38
CA ASN A 14 1.72 6.59 -9.63
C ASN A 14 0.22 6.27 -9.53
N GLN A 15 -0.60 7.29 -9.27
CA GLN A 15 -2.01 7.08 -9.00
C GLN A 15 -2.76 6.46 -10.18
N GLU A 16 -2.45 6.83 -11.42
CA GLU A 16 -3.17 6.33 -12.60
C GLU A 16 -2.95 4.83 -12.80
N ALA A 17 -1.70 4.38 -12.77
CA ALA A 17 -1.38 2.96 -12.94
C ALA A 17 -1.78 2.09 -11.73
N TYR A 18 -1.86 2.69 -10.54
CA TYR A 18 -2.18 2.01 -9.29
C TYR A 18 -3.68 2.01 -8.95
N GLU A 19 -4.47 2.85 -9.62
CA GLU A 19 -5.89 3.05 -9.35
C GLU A 19 -6.66 1.74 -9.18
N PRO A 20 -6.52 0.70 -10.01
CA PRO A 20 -7.32 -0.53 -9.86
C PRO A 20 -7.13 -1.25 -8.51
N TYR A 21 -5.97 -1.06 -7.86
CA TYR A 21 -5.55 -1.78 -6.65
C TYR A 21 -5.72 -0.92 -5.38
N GLY A 22 -5.77 0.40 -5.52
CA GLY A 22 -5.93 1.32 -4.40
C GLY A 22 -5.50 2.74 -4.71
N GLN A 23 -4.99 3.42 -3.70
CA GLN A 23 -4.61 4.83 -3.81
C GLN A 23 -3.18 5.05 -3.34
N VAL A 24 -2.51 6.01 -3.96
CA VAL A 24 -1.18 6.47 -3.59
C VAL A 24 -1.35 7.69 -2.68
N VAL A 25 -0.81 7.60 -1.47
CA VAL A 25 -0.80 8.70 -0.48
C VAL A 25 0.45 9.54 -0.73
N TYR A 26 0.30 10.83 -0.98
CA TYR A 26 1.42 11.77 -1.03
C TYR A 26 0.95 13.19 -0.74
N SER A 27 1.88 14.08 -0.41
CA SER A 27 1.55 15.50 -0.21
C SER A 27 1.05 16.11 -1.51
N PRO A 28 -0.19 16.64 -1.56
CA PRO A 28 -0.72 17.20 -2.80
C PRO A 28 0.05 18.44 -3.23
N THR A 29 0.34 18.52 -4.52
CA THR A 29 0.82 19.73 -5.21
C THR A 29 -0.36 20.57 -5.69
N PRO A 30 -0.19 21.88 -5.94
CA PRO A 30 -1.24 22.72 -6.53
C PRO A 30 -1.85 22.17 -7.82
N SER A 31 -1.05 21.42 -8.61
CA SER A 31 -1.49 20.78 -9.86
C SER A 31 -2.22 19.44 -9.67
N SER A 32 -2.13 18.81 -8.48
CA SER A 32 -2.79 17.52 -8.20
C SER A 32 -4.27 17.63 -7.77
N GLY A 33 -4.87 18.83 -7.83
CA GLY A 33 -6.33 19.00 -7.77
C GLY A 33 -6.98 18.93 -6.38
N GLY A 34 -6.21 18.77 -5.30
CA GLY A 34 -6.74 18.74 -3.94
C GLY A 34 -7.18 20.11 -3.42
N LYS A 35 -8.42 20.24 -2.93
CA LYS A 35 -8.90 21.46 -2.27
C LYS A 35 -8.38 21.51 -0.83
N ALA A 36 -7.29 22.25 -0.62
CA ALA A 36 -6.76 22.51 0.70
C ALA A 36 -7.69 23.42 1.52
N GLN A 37 -7.87 23.10 2.80
CA GLN A 37 -8.42 24.03 3.78
C GLN A 37 -7.27 24.75 4.49
N VAL A 38 -7.38 26.06 4.66
CA VAL A 38 -6.42 26.82 5.47
C VAL A 38 -6.61 26.46 6.94
N ALA A 39 -5.53 26.10 7.62
CA ALA A 39 -5.53 25.72 9.03
C ALA A 39 -4.42 26.48 9.79
N ASN A 40 -4.37 26.32 11.12
CA ASN A 40 -3.34 26.89 12.01
C ASN A 40 -3.10 28.39 11.78
N GLN A 41 -4.18 29.18 11.86
CA GLN A 41 -4.14 30.65 11.68
C GLN A 41 -3.45 31.10 10.37
N GLY A 42 -3.54 30.29 9.31
CA GLY A 42 -2.95 30.61 8.00
C GLY A 42 -1.67 29.85 7.66
N THR A 43 -1.04 29.21 8.64
CA THR A 43 0.28 28.58 8.51
C THR A 43 0.25 27.16 7.95
N ALA A 44 -0.92 26.53 7.86
CA ALA A 44 -1.06 25.16 7.36
C ALA A 44 -2.07 25.04 6.21
N ARG A 45 -1.91 23.96 5.44
CA ARG A 45 -2.85 23.50 4.42
C ARG A 45 -3.26 22.08 4.81
N ARG A 46 -4.54 21.90 5.13
CA ARG A 46 -5.14 20.62 5.52
C ARG A 46 -5.84 20.01 4.31
N TYR A 47 -5.45 18.79 3.97
CA TYR A 47 -6.11 17.97 2.96
C TYR A 47 -6.83 16.84 3.69
N ASN A 48 -8.15 16.82 3.59
CA ASN A 48 -8.98 15.78 4.20
C ASN A 48 -9.21 14.65 3.21
N HIS A 49 -9.37 13.42 3.70
CA HIS A 49 -9.72 12.26 2.89
C HIS A 49 -8.79 12.06 1.69
N VAL A 50 -7.47 12.16 1.93
CA VAL A 50 -6.45 11.96 0.88
C VAL A 50 -6.47 10.55 0.30
N VAL A 51 -7.04 9.59 1.04
CA VAL A 51 -7.42 8.24 0.61
C VAL A 51 -8.70 7.83 1.30
N GLU A 52 -9.40 6.87 0.70
CA GLU A 52 -10.57 6.20 1.25
C GLU A 52 -10.12 5.01 2.11
N LEU A 53 -10.71 4.89 3.31
CA LEU A 53 -10.51 3.76 4.21
C LEU A 53 -11.84 3.03 4.35
N GLU A 54 -11.88 1.79 3.89
CA GLU A 54 -13.08 0.97 3.85
C GLU A 54 -13.02 -0.14 4.90
N ASN A 55 -14.17 -0.42 5.51
CA ASN A 55 -14.37 -1.54 6.42
C ASN A 55 -15.73 -2.18 6.12
N PHE A 56 -15.71 -3.42 5.64
CA PHE A 56 -16.90 -4.20 5.29
C PHE A 56 -17.24 -5.27 6.34
N ARG A 57 -16.55 -5.29 7.48
CA ARG A 57 -16.93 -6.16 8.59
C ARG A 57 -18.26 -5.68 9.16
N SER A 58 -19.17 -6.61 9.38
CA SER A 58 -20.49 -6.29 9.95
C SER A 58 -20.34 -5.51 11.25
N GLU A 59 -21.16 -4.46 11.39
CA GLU A 59 -21.29 -3.77 12.66
C GLU A 59 -21.71 -4.76 13.75
N PRO A 60 -21.17 -4.63 14.98
CA PRO A 60 -21.66 -5.36 16.13
C PRO A 60 -23.16 -5.23 16.25
N ASN A 61 -23.87 -6.34 16.17
CA ASN A 61 -25.20 -6.39 16.73
C ASN A 61 -25.12 -6.93 18.16
N ALA A 62 -25.93 -6.37 19.07
CA ALA A 62 -25.93 -6.73 20.48
C ALA A 62 -26.21 -8.23 20.74
N CYS A 63 -26.73 -8.96 19.74
CA CYS A 63 -27.05 -10.38 19.83
C CYS A 63 -25.90 -11.31 19.43
N SER A 64 -24.90 -10.85 18.67
CA SER A 64 -23.81 -11.70 18.15
C SER A 64 -22.56 -11.73 19.04
N GLY A 65 -22.46 -10.84 20.03
CA GLY A 65 -21.24 -10.68 20.82
C GLY A 65 -20.02 -10.23 20.01
N SER A 66 -20.22 -9.81 18.76
CA SER A 66 -19.14 -9.37 17.87
C SER A 66 -18.55 -8.05 18.37
N ILE A 67 -17.22 -7.96 18.48
CA ILE A 67 -16.53 -6.71 18.81
C ILE A 67 -16.40 -5.89 17.52
N PRO A 68 -16.66 -4.55 17.55
CA PRO A 68 -16.50 -3.73 16.35
C PRO A 68 -15.06 -3.77 15.87
N ALA A 69 -14.87 -3.86 14.56
CA ALA A 69 -13.54 -3.75 13.98
C ALA A 69 -13.02 -2.33 14.20
N VAL A 70 -11.92 -2.22 14.94
CA VAL A 70 -11.24 -0.95 15.21
C VAL A 70 -10.05 -0.80 14.27
N PRO A 71 -9.77 0.42 13.76
CA PRO A 71 -8.51 0.68 13.08
C PRO A 71 -7.35 0.34 14.00
N ASN A 72 -6.40 -0.45 13.48
CA ASN A 72 -5.14 -0.69 14.13
C ASN A 72 -4.08 0.16 13.45
N MET A 73 -3.20 0.77 14.24
CA MET A 73 -2.02 1.45 13.73
C MET A 73 -0.80 0.79 14.35
N CYS A 74 0.07 0.26 13.51
CA CYS A 74 1.27 -0.44 13.94
C CYS A 74 2.49 -0.01 13.12
N ILE A 75 3.68 -0.38 13.61
CA ILE A 75 4.94 -0.08 12.95
C ILE A 75 5.63 -1.39 12.62
N PHE A 76 5.96 -1.57 11.35
CA PHE A 76 6.86 -2.61 10.88
C PHE A 76 8.26 -2.03 10.71
N GLN A 77 9.25 -2.78 11.19
CA GLN A 77 10.65 -2.55 10.89
C GLN A 77 11.09 -3.61 9.90
N CYS A 78 11.34 -3.22 8.66
CA CYS A 78 11.59 -4.14 7.56
C CYS A 78 13.06 -4.09 7.13
N ASP A 79 13.70 -5.27 7.10
CA ASP A 79 15.02 -5.44 6.53
C ASP A 79 14.93 -5.57 5.00
N PRO A 80 15.90 -5.02 4.23
CA PRO A 80 15.92 -5.13 2.78
C PRO A 80 15.90 -6.57 2.30
N GLN A 81 15.02 -6.90 1.33
CA GLN A 81 14.87 -8.25 0.78
C GLN A 81 15.27 -8.37 -0.69
N TRP A 82 15.45 -7.26 -1.41
CA TRP A 82 15.75 -7.26 -2.85
C TRP A 82 16.81 -6.24 -3.22
N GLN A 83 17.65 -6.58 -4.19
CA GLN A 83 18.67 -5.70 -4.76
C GLN A 83 18.40 -5.43 -6.24
N PRO A 84 18.51 -4.17 -6.70
CA PRO A 84 18.38 -3.83 -8.12
C PRO A 84 19.29 -4.69 -9.00
N GLY A 85 18.76 -5.16 -10.14
CA GLY A 85 19.51 -5.99 -11.10
C GLY A 85 19.41 -7.50 -10.87
N SER A 86 18.71 -7.94 -9.82
CA SER A 86 18.38 -9.35 -9.57
C SER A 86 16.88 -9.61 -9.76
N LEU A 87 16.49 -10.88 -9.92
CA LEU A 87 15.07 -11.28 -9.89
C LEU A 87 14.58 -11.37 -8.45
N PHE A 88 13.41 -10.81 -8.19
CA PHE A 88 12.65 -11.06 -6.96
C PHE A 88 11.61 -12.15 -7.22
N HIS A 89 11.71 -13.28 -6.50
CA HIS A 89 10.81 -14.41 -6.69
C HIS A 89 9.57 -14.29 -5.82
N VAL A 90 8.43 -13.99 -6.45
CA VAL A 90 7.12 -13.95 -5.79
C VAL A 90 6.56 -15.36 -5.68
N ARG A 91 6.29 -15.81 -4.44
CA ARG A 91 5.72 -17.15 -4.17
C ARG A 91 4.40 -17.12 -3.42
N LEU A 92 4.02 -15.95 -2.90
CA LEU A 92 2.84 -15.75 -2.06
C LEU A 92 2.23 -14.39 -2.38
N LEU A 93 0.91 -14.35 -2.40
CA LEU A 93 0.14 -13.12 -2.25
C LEU A 93 -0.91 -13.36 -1.15
N GLU A 94 -1.21 -12.33 -0.40
CA GLU A 94 -2.25 -12.30 0.62
C GLU A 94 -3.28 -11.22 0.30
N ARG A 95 -4.41 -11.21 1.00
CA ARG A 95 -5.41 -10.14 0.86
C ARG A 95 -6.22 -9.97 2.14
N HIS A 96 -6.69 -8.74 2.36
CA HIS A 96 -7.65 -8.41 3.40
C HIS A 96 -9.03 -8.19 2.76
N GLN A 97 -9.91 -9.18 2.84
CA GLN A 97 -11.20 -9.19 2.12
C GLN A 97 -12.15 -8.05 2.52
N HIS A 98 -12.00 -7.51 3.74
CA HIS A 98 -13.01 -6.64 4.35
C HIS A 98 -12.46 -5.30 4.83
N SER A 99 -11.19 -4.98 4.57
CA SER A 99 -10.62 -3.75 5.08
C SER A 99 -9.54 -3.22 4.15
N THR A 100 -9.49 -1.90 4.02
CA THR A 100 -8.33 -1.22 3.47
C THR A 100 -7.14 -1.45 4.40
N GLN A 101 -5.97 -1.72 3.80
CA GLN A 101 -4.69 -1.68 4.50
C GLN A 101 -3.87 -0.53 3.93
N CYS A 102 -3.26 0.27 4.78
CA CYS A 102 -2.45 1.41 4.39
C CYS A 102 -0.99 1.10 4.73
N PHE A 103 -0.05 1.56 3.91
CA PHE A 103 1.36 1.53 4.23
C PHE A 103 1.97 2.89 3.96
N MET A 104 2.57 3.50 4.98
CA MET A 104 3.26 4.79 4.87
C MET A 104 4.70 4.65 5.41
N PRO A 105 5.73 4.77 4.54
CA PRO A 105 7.11 4.84 4.99
C PRO A 105 7.30 5.97 5.99
N ILE A 106 8.05 5.70 7.06
CA ILE A 106 8.50 6.67 8.05
C ILE A 106 10.01 6.60 8.21
N ALA A 107 10.63 7.77 8.36
CA ALA A 107 12.07 7.88 8.53
C ALA A 107 12.52 7.27 9.86
N ARG A 108 13.66 6.57 9.85
CA ARG A 108 14.28 6.05 11.07
C ARG A 108 15.14 7.15 11.73
N PRO A 109 15.09 7.36 13.06
CA PRO A 109 15.77 8.47 13.73
C PRO A 109 17.32 8.54 13.62
N LEU A 110 18.00 7.51 13.10
CA LEU A 110 19.47 7.37 13.16
C LEU A 110 20.15 7.05 11.82
N ALA A 111 19.40 6.95 10.72
CA ALA A 111 19.99 6.71 9.41
C ALA A 111 20.31 8.07 8.75
N THR A 112 21.58 8.29 8.39
CA THR A 112 21.97 9.37 7.49
C THR A 112 21.24 9.15 6.16
N ASN A 113 20.10 9.84 6.00
CA ASN A 113 19.18 9.83 4.86
C ASN A 113 19.79 9.35 3.53
N VAL A 114 19.36 8.17 3.04
CA VAL A 114 18.78 7.90 1.70
C VAL A 114 18.24 6.46 1.76
N GLY A 115 16.94 6.29 1.99
CA GLY A 115 16.31 4.97 2.09
C GLY A 115 14.81 5.08 2.36
N GLY A 116 14.08 3.98 2.21
CA GLY A 116 12.63 3.94 2.30
C GLY A 116 11.92 3.61 0.98
N ASP A 117 12.67 3.30 -0.09
CA ASP A 117 12.08 2.69 -1.28
C ASP A 117 11.58 1.28 -0.91
N TYR A 118 10.40 0.93 -1.42
CA TYR A 118 9.74 -0.34 -1.17
C TYR A 118 9.09 -0.87 -2.44
N LEU A 119 8.96 -2.19 -2.53
CA LEU A 119 8.33 -2.88 -3.65
C LEU A 119 6.89 -3.25 -3.27
N VAL A 120 5.98 -2.88 -4.15
CA VAL A 120 4.55 -3.16 -4.08
C VAL A 120 4.23 -4.13 -5.20
N ILE A 121 3.63 -5.28 -4.88
CA ILE A 121 3.24 -6.28 -5.87
C ILE A 121 1.77 -6.58 -5.63
N VAL A 122 0.95 -6.43 -6.67
CA VAL A 122 -0.51 -6.46 -6.57
C VAL A 122 -1.14 -7.24 -7.72
N ALA A 123 -2.30 -7.81 -7.46
CA ALA A 123 -3.20 -8.39 -8.45
C ALA A 123 -4.66 -8.20 -8.02
N LEU A 124 -5.56 -8.14 -8.99
CA LEU A 124 -7.01 -8.20 -8.74
C LEU A 124 -7.42 -9.63 -8.37
N ASN A 125 -8.60 -9.77 -7.77
CA ASN A 125 -9.18 -11.09 -7.50
C ASN A 125 -9.76 -11.68 -8.79
N GLY A 126 -9.35 -12.91 -9.10
CA GLY A 126 -9.88 -13.71 -10.20
C GLY A 126 -11.24 -14.32 -9.88
N ALA A 127 -11.90 -14.84 -10.91
CA ALA A 127 -13.22 -15.47 -10.79
C ALA A 127 -13.21 -16.76 -9.95
N ASP A 128 -12.04 -17.36 -9.72
CA ASP A 128 -11.81 -18.55 -8.91
C ASP A 128 -11.37 -18.23 -7.47
N ASP A 129 -11.48 -16.96 -7.06
CA ASP A 129 -11.07 -16.44 -5.75
C ASP A 129 -9.56 -16.62 -5.46
N ARG A 130 -8.76 -16.49 -6.52
CA ARG A 130 -7.28 -16.48 -6.49
C ARG A 130 -6.75 -15.20 -7.16
N PRO A 131 -5.45 -14.87 -7.05
CA PRO A 131 -4.88 -13.74 -7.78
C PRO A 131 -5.05 -13.90 -9.31
N ASP A 132 -5.63 -12.92 -9.97
CA ASP A 132 -5.65 -12.87 -11.43
C ASP A 132 -4.27 -12.45 -11.94
N VAL A 133 -3.50 -13.45 -12.41
CA VAL A 133 -2.12 -13.28 -12.89
C VAL A 133 -2.02 -12.29 -14.06
N ALA A 134 -3.07 -12.12 -14.88
CA ALA A 134 -3.05 -11.15 -15.98
C ALA A 134 -3.02 -9.70 -15.47
N THR A 135 -3.53 -9.48 -14.26
CA THR A 135 -3.55 -8.18 -13.58
C THR A 135 -2.36 -7.99 -12.64
N LEU A 136 -1.42 -8.94 -12.59
CA LEU A 136 -0.24 -8.82 -11.75
C LEU A 136 0.60 -7.62 -12.17
N ARG A 137 0.90 -6.72 -11.22
CA ARG A 137 1.75 -5.55 -11.41
C ARG A 137 2.71 -5.41 -10.25
N ALA A 138 3.86 -4.80 -10.54
CA ALA A 138 4.89 -4.48 -9.57
C ALA A 138 5.26 -3.01 -9.68
N PHE A 139 5.36 -2.34 -8.53
CA PHE A 139 5.68 -0.92 -8.42
C PHE A 139 6.76 -0.66 -7.38
N ILE A 140 7.61 0.34 -7.62
CA ILE A 140 8.48 0.93 -6.61
C ILE A 140 7.76 2.13 -6.00
N GLY A 141 7.48 2.04 -4.70
CA GLY A 141 7.08 3.17 -3.88
C GLY A 141 8.29 3.92 -3.36
N ARG A 142 8.19 5.25 -3.31
CA ARG A 142 9.24 6.13 -2.80
C ARG A 142 9.02 6.47 -1.31
N PRO A 143 10.05 6.88 -0.55
CA PRO A 143 9.93 7.20 0.87
C PRO A 143 8.88 8.27 1.21
N TRP A 144 8.48 9.11 0.25
CA TRP A 144 7.47 10.16 0.41
C TRP A 144 6.09 9.77 -0.10
N GLN A 145 5.93 8.53 -0.57
CA GLN A 145 4.67 7.96 -1.03
C GLN A 145 4.26 6.85 -0.08
N GLY A 146 3.01 6.88 0.37
CA GLY A 146 2.32 5.72 0.93
C GLY A 146 1.42 5.10 -0.12
N ILE A 147 0.88 3.93 0.19
CA ILE A 147 -0.15 3.27 -0.63
C ILE A 147 -1.26 2.73 0.25
N THR A 148 -2.44 2.56 -0.33
CA THR A 148 -3.49 1.72 0.23
C THR A 148 -3.73 0.52 -0.68
N TYR A 149 -4.08 -0.61 -0.09
CA TYR A 149 -4.73 -1.72 -0.79
C TYR A 149 -6.22 -1.63 -0.52
N ARG A 150 -7.05 -1.64 -1.57
CA ARG A 150 -8.50 -1.79 -1.40
C ARG A 150 -8.83 -3.15 -0.78
N PRO A 151 -9.99 -3.28 -0.10
CA PRO A 151 -10.48 -4.58 0.34
C PRO A 151 -10.48 -5.61 -0.80
N GLY A 152 -9.95 -6.80 -0.53
CA GLY A 152 -9.93 -7.93 -1.44
C GLY A 152 -8.80 -7.93 -2.48
N ILE A 153 -7.97 -6.89 -2.55
CA ILE A 153 -6.81 -6.85 -3.45
C ILE A 153 -5.72 -7.80 -2.96
N TRP A 154 -5.26 -8.66 -3.87
CA TRP A 154 -4.10 -9.51 -3.64
C TRP A 154 -2.84 -8.67 -3.68
N HIS A 155 -1.99 -8.83 -2.67
CA HIS A 155 -0.72 -8.13 -2.57
C HIS A 155 0.34 -9.01 -1.91
N HIS A 156 1.61 -8.73 -2.17
CA HIS A 156 2.71 -9.37 -1.47
C HIS A 156 2.93 -8.67 -0.11
N PRO A 157 3.33 -9.39 0.95
CA PRO A 157 3.82 -8.77 2.18
C PRO A 157 4.88 -7.70 1.90
N MET A 158 4.98 -6.65 2.71
CA MET A 158 5.88 -5.52 2.47
C MET A 158 7.32 -5.96 2.13
N VAL A 159 7.85 -5.44 1.01
CA VAL A 159 9.23 -5.71 0.56
C VAL A 159 10.04 -4.42 0.63
N ALA A 160 10.91 -4.33 1.62
CA ALA A 160 11.86 -3.23 1.75
C ALA A 160 13.01 -3.37 0.73
N LEU A 161 13.40 -2.28 0.07
CA LEU A 161 14.58 -2.25 -0.83
C LEU A 161 15.81 -1.65 -0.17
N THR A 162 15.55 -0.85 0.85
CA THR A 162 16.50 -0.28 1.79
C THR A 162 15.85 -0.38 3.16
N GLN A 163 16.62 -0.21 4.25
CA GLN A 163 16.02 -0.27 5.59
C GLN A 163 14.90 0.77 5.69
N VAL A 164 13.71 0.31 6.04
CA VAL A 164 12.51 1.15 6.12
C VAL A 164 11.69 0.76 7.34
N SER A 165 11.19 1.76 8.03
CA SER A 165 10.09 1.60 8.98
C SER A 165 8.81 2.04 8.27
N VAL A 166 7.73 1.30 8.41
CA VAL A 166 6.45 1.61 7.76
C VAL A 166 5.36 1.61 8.81
N ILE A 167 4.48 2.61 8.76
CA ILE A 167 3.21 2.59 9.49
C ILE A 167 2.20 1.80 8.66
N GLU A 168 1.55 0.85 9.31
CA GLU A 168 0.36 0.13 8.80
C GLU A 168 -0.88 0.47 9.61
#